data_AF-A0AB74DVR1-F1
#
_entry.id   AF-A0AB74DVR1-F1
#
_cell.length_a   1.000
_cell.length_b   1.000
_cell.length_c   1.000
_cell.angle_alpha   90.00
_cell.angle_beta   90.00
_cell.angle_gamma   90.00
#
_symmetry.space_group_name_H-M   'P 1'
#
loop_
_entity.id
_entity.type
_entity.pdbx_description
1 polymer ?
#
loop_
_entity_poly.entity_id
_entity_poly.type
_entity_poly.pdbx_seq_one_letter_code
_entity_poly.pdbx_strand_id
1 'polypeptide(L)'
;MSQDQVGVQPEEWSSVVSNAKKGVHGIITLSKKEISKTTLSRFKKFNTIQDSWNSALTSYKSYGEARTDMMTKMGEKIVEDDAVYASQIDKNKNYVRFN
;
A
#
# COMPACT_ATOMS: atom_id res chain seq x y z
N MET A 1 -8.56 15.90 -28.79
CA MET A 1 -8.39 16.23 -27.36
C MET A 1 -8.67 14.94 -26.60
N SER A 2 -7.63 14.27 -26.07
CA SER A 2 -7.86 13.17 -25.15
C SER A 2 -8.52 13.76 -23.91
N GLN A 3 -9.74 13.34 -23.61
CA GLN A 3 -10.39 13.69 -22.36
C GLN A 3 -9.54 13.07 -21.26
N ASP A 4 -8.86 13.90 -20.46
CA ASP A 4 -8.30 13.43 -19.19
C ASP A 4 -9.47 12.86 -18.38
N GLN A 5 -9.54 11.53 -18.27
CA GLN A 5 -10.46 10.88 -17.34
C GLN A 5 -10.02 11.30 -15.93
N VAL A 6 -10.75 12.23 -15.34
CA VAL A 6 -10.60 12.60 -13.93
C VAL A 6 -11.22 11.46 -13.12
N GLY A 7 -10.43 10.45 -12.78
CA GLY A 7 -10.85 9.25 -12.06
C GLY A 7 -9.67 8.34 -11.73
N VAL A 8 -9.91 7.26 -10.97
CA VAL A 8 -8.90 6.22 -10.74
C VAL A 8 -8.73 5.42 -12.02
N GLN A 9 -7.58 5.54 -12.69
CA GLN A 9 -7.20 4.62 -13.75
C GLN A 9 -6.82 3.27 -13.13
N PRO A 10 -7.61 2.19 -13.31
CA PRO A 10 -7.46 0.98 -12.48
C PRO A 10 -6.10 0.31 -12.65
N GLU A 11 -5.58 0.30 -13.87
CA GLU A 11 -4.30 -0.31 -14.22
C GLU A 11 -3.13 0.47 -13.61
N GLU A 12 -3.13 1.80 -13.76
CA GLU A 12 -2.11 2.67 -13.18
C GLU A 12 -2.12 2.60 -11.65
N TRP A 13 -3.31 2.67 -11.05
CA TRP A 13 -3.48 2.58 -9.60
C TRP A 13 -3.00 1.23 -9.05
N SER A 14 -3.44 0.13 -9.67
CA SER A 14 -3.01 -1.22 -9.30
C SER A 14 -1.49 -1.38 -9.42
N SER A 15 -0.88 -0.80 -10.46
CA SER A 15 0.57 -0.78 -10.64
C SER A 15 1.28 -0.03 -9.50
N VAL A 16 0.81 1.17 -9.14
CA VAL A 16 1.37 1.96 -8.04
C VAL A 16 1.28 1.22 -6.71
N VAL A 17 0.11 0.68 -6.37
CA VAL A 17 -0.10 -0.07 -5.12
C VAL A 17 0.74 -1.34 -5.10
N SER A 18 0.84 -2.06 -6.22
CA SER A 18 1.68 -3.25 -6.35
C SER A 18 3.17 -2.94 -6.17
N ASN A 19 3.64 -1.82 -6.73
CA ASN A 19 5.03 -1.39 -6.57
C ASN A 19 5.32 -0.99 -5.12
N ALA A 20 4.38 -0.32 -4.44
CA ALA A 20 4.50 -0.04 -3.02
C ALA A 20 4.57 -1.33 -2.19
N LYS A 21 3.71 -2.33 -2.46
CA LYS A 21 3.71 -3.63 -1.78
C LYS A 21 5.03 -4.37 -1.97
N LYS A 22 5.56 -4.37 -3.21
CA LYS A 22 6.90 -4.93 -3.52
C LYS A 22 8.00 -4.19 -2.76
N GLY A 23 7.97 -2.87 -2.70
CA GLY A 23 8.95 -2.05 -1.98
C GLY A 23 9.00 -2.40 -0.50
N VAL A 24 7.85 -2.51 0.16
CA VAL A 24 7.74 -2.91 1.57
C VAL A 24 8.30 -4.31 1.79
N HIS A 25 7.95 -5.29 0.95
CA HIS A 25 8.43 -6.66 1.09
C HIS A 25 9.89 -6.85 0.73
N GLY A 26 10.43 -6.02 -0.17
CA GLY A 26 11.80 -6.05 -0.65
C GLY A 26 12.86 -5.67 0.41
N ILE A 27 12.45 -5.07 1.53
CA ILE A 27 13.38 -4.77 2.62
C ILE A 27 13.83 -6.07 3.29
N ILE A 28 15.13 -6.32 3.31
CA ILE A 28 15.72 -7.58 3.77
C ILE A 28 15.94 -7.53 5.29
N THR A 29 15.68 -8.65 5.96
CA THR A 29 16.00 -8.83 7.39
C THR A 29 17.51 -8.86 7.60
N LEU A 30 17.97 -8.33 8.73
CA LEU A 30 19.37 -8.48 9.09
C LEU A 30 19.65 -9.95 9.41
N SER A 31 20.66 -10.51 8.75
CA SER A 31 21.22 -11.79 9.14
C SER A 31 21.90 -11.63 10.49
N LYS A 32 21.26 -12.17 11.53
CA LYS A 32 21.75 -12.05 12.90
C LYS A 32 23.07 -12.80 13.03
N LYS A 33 24.13 -12.11 13.43
CA LYS A 33 25.38 -12.71 13.90
C LYS A 33 25.46 -12.55 15.41
N GLU A 34 25.21 -13.65 16.11
CA GLU A 34 25.25 -13.67 17.56
C GLU A 34 26.69 -13.58 18.06
N ILE A 35 26.97 -12.55 18.86
CA ILE A 35 28.24 -12.43 19.58
C ILE A 35 28.01 -13.04 20.96
N SER A 36 28.41 -14.30 21.13
CA SER A 36 28.16 -15.09 22.35
C SER A 36 29.33 -15.09 23.34
N LYS A 37 30.58 -14.95 22.87
CA LYS A 37 31.80 -15.03 23.71
C LYS A 37 32.39 -13.66 24.00
N THR A 38 31.70 -12.86 24.80
CA THR A 38 32.22 -11.57 25.26
C THR A 38 31.60 -11.12 26.59
N THR A 39 32.43 -10.55 27.45
CA THR A 39 31.99 -9.90 28.71
C THR A 39 31.69 -8.42 28.52
N LEU A 40 32.06 -7.85 27.36
CA LEU A 40 31.90 -6.43 27.06
C LEU A 40 30.44 -6.10 26.72
N SER A 41 29.85 -5.21 27.52
CA SER A 41 28.44 -4.79 27.40
C SER A 41 28.06 -4.26 26.02
N ARG A 42 28.97 -3.54 25.35
CA ARG A 42 28.76 -2.97 24.00
C ARG A 42 28.46 -4.04 22.95
N PHE A 43 29.13 -5.19 23.02
CA PHE A 43 28.92 -6.28 22.06
C PHE A 43 27.66 -7.07 22.37
N LYS A 44 27.27 -7.19 23.65
CA LYS A 44 25.95 -7.74 24.02
C LYS A 44 24.81 -6.87 23.50
N LYS A 45 24.94 -5.54 23.58
CA LYS A 45 23.97 -4.57 23.01
C LYS A 45 23.81 -4.72 21.49
N PHE A 46 24.86 -5.12 20.78
CA PHE A 46 24.77 -5.33 19.33
C PHE A 46 23.80 -6.47 18.96
N ASN A 47 23.72 -7.54 19.77
CA ASN A 47 22.71 -8.59 19.57
C ASN A 47 21.29 -8.02 19.72
N THR A 48 21.06 -7.20 20.76
CA THR A 48 19.77 -6.55 21.00
C THR A 48 19.37 -5.62 19.84
N ILE A 49 20.32 -4.85 19.29
CA ILE A 49 20.05 -3.97 18.15
C ILE A 49 19.60 -4.76 16.92
N GLN A 50 20.23 -5.90 16.63
CA GLN A 50 19.84 -6.78 15.52
C GLN A 50 18.41 -7.32 15.72
N ASP A 51 18.08 -7.74 16.93
CA ASP A 51 16.74 -8.24 17.27
C ASP A 51 15.68 -7.11 17.17
N SER A 52 15.98 -5.93 17.71
CA SER A 52 15.09 -4.76 17.63
C SER A 52 14.86 -4.31 16.18
N TRP A 53 15.89 -4.32 15.34
CA TRP A 53 15.75 -3.99 13.92
C TRP A 53 14.83 -4.97 13.20
N ASN A 54 15.05 -6.28 13.37
CA ASN A 54 14.24 -7.29 12.70
C ASN A 54 12.77 -7.26 13.17
N SER A 55 12.53 -6.94 14.45
CA SER A 55 11.20 -6.72 14.99
C SER A 55 10.53 -5.49 14.36
N ALA A 56 11.22 -4.35 14.35
CA ALA A 56 10.72 -3.12 13.74
C ALA A 56 10.43 -3.29 12.24
N LEU A 57 11.29 -4.01 11.51
CA LEU A 57 11.07 -4.35 10.12
C LEU A 57 9.82 -5.21 9.92
N THR A 58 9.59 -6.18 10.79
CA THR A 58 8.37 -7.01 10.75
C THR A 58 7.13 -6.14 10.92
N SER A 59 7.11 -5.28 11.93
CA SER A 59 5.99 -4.34 12.15
C SER A 59 5.78 -3.39 10.98
N TYR A 60 6.86 -2.86 10.40
CA TYR A 60 6.80 -2.01 9.20
C TYR A 60 6.19 -2.75 8.01
N LYS A 61 6.60 -4.01 7.78
CA LYS A 61 6.04 -4.83 6.69
C LYS A 61 4.54 -5.07 6.88
N SER A 62 4.11 -5.46 8.08
CA SER A 62 2.69 -5.67 8.37
C SER A 62 1.88 -4.39 8.20
N TYR A 63 2.40 -3.24 8.64
CA TYR A 63 1.75 -1.95 8.44
C TYR A 63 1.63 -1.59 6.95
N GLY A 64 2.72 -1.76 6.19
CA GLY A 64 2.75 -1.48 4.76
C GLY A 64 1.80 -2.38 3.98
N GLU A 65 1.76 -3.68 4.29
CA GLU A 65 0.83 -4.64 3.67
C GLU A 65 -0.63 -4.24 3.91
N ALA A 66 -1.01 -3.98 5.16
CA ALA A 66 -2.36 -3.54 5.51
C ALA A 66 -2.76 -2.24 4.79
N ARG A 67 -1.82 -1.30 4.61
CA ARG A 67 -2.06 -0.07 3.85
C ARG A 67 -2.23 -0.32 2.36
N THR A 68 -1.39 -1.16 1.76
CA THR A 68 -1.51 -1.49 0.33
C THR A 68 -2.82 -2.22 0.04
N ASP A 69 -3.25 -3.14 0.91
CA ASP A 69 -4.52 -3.84 0.76
C ASP A 69 -5.72 -2.87 0.89
N MET A 70 -5.64 -1.89 1.79
CA MET A 70 -6.63 -0.82 1.89
C MET A 70 -6.68 0.03 0.62
N MET A 71 -5.52 0.39 0.06
CA MET A 71 -5.43 1.18 -1.18
C MET A 71 -6.02 0.42 -2.38
N THR A 72 -5.78 -0.89 -2.50
CA THR A 72 -6.42 -1.72 -3.51
C THR A 72 -7.94 -1.63 -3.42
N LYS A 73 -8.50 -1.86 -2.23
CA LYS A 73 -9.95 -1.79 -1.99
C LYS A 73 -10.54 -0.41 -2.28
N MET A 74 -9.82 0.67 -1.96
CA MET A 74 -10.28 2.02 -2.26
C MET A 74 -10.31 2.28 -3.78
N GLY A 75 -9.34 1.76 -4.52
CA GLY A 75 -9.35 1.84 -5.99
C GLY A 75 -10.55 1.12 -6.60
N GLU A 76 -10.82 -0.12 -6.15
CA GLU A 76 -12.00 -0.90 -6.56
C GLU A 76 -13.30 -0.14 -6.27
N LYS A 77 -13.43 0.39 -5.06
CA LYS A 77 -14.62 1.15 -4.66
C LYS A 77 -14.84 2.40 -5.52
N ILE A 78 -13.80 3.15 -5.86
CA ILE A 78 -13.95 4.34 -6.70
C ILE A 78 -14.47 3.95 -8.09
N VAL A 79 -13.98 2.85 -8.67
CA VAL A 79 -14.47 2.34 -9.96
C VAL A 79 -15.95 1.94 -9.88
N GLU A 80 -16.35 1.29 -8.78
CA GLU A 80 -17.75 0.94 -8.53
C GLU A 80 -18.64 2.19 -8.40
N ASP A 81 -18.21 3.16 -7.58
CA ASP A 81 -18.92 4.42 -7.36
C ASP A 81 -19.06 5.20 -8.68
N ASP A 82 -17.99 5.29 -9.50
CA ASP A 82 -18.01 5.95 -10.81
C ASP A 82 -19.01 5.29 -11.76
N ALA A 83 -19.08 3.96 -11.80
CA ALA A 83 -20.06 3.22 -12.60
C ALA A 83 -21.51 3.50 -12.16
N VAL A 84 -21.74 3.55 -10.83
CA VAL A 84 -23.06 3.89 -10.26
C VAL A 84 -23.47 5.31 -10.65
N TYR A 85 -22.59 6.30 -10.47
CA TYR A 85 -22.89 7.69 -10.81
C TYR A 85 -23.10 7.90 -12.31
N ALA A 86 -22.32 7.26 -13.17
CA ALA A 86 -22.53 7.31 -14.62
C ALA A 86 -23.94 6.79 -14.99
N SER A 87 -24.36 5.66 -14.40
CA SER A 87 -25.70 5.11 -14.63
C SER A 87 -26.83 6.05 -14.15
N GLN A 88 -26.61 6.75 -13.03
CA GLN A 88 -27.58 7.69 -12.47
C GLN A 88 -27.71 8.94 -13.36
N ILE A 89 -26.59 9.46 -13.85
CA ILE A 89 -26.55 10.59 -14.78
C ILE A 89 -27.30 10.22 -16.07
N ASP A 90 -27.04 9.03 -16.64
CA ASP A 90 -27.70 8.59 -17.87
C ASP A 90 -29.21 8.42 -17.69
N LYS A 91 -29.68 7.92 -16.54
CA LYS A 91 -31.11 7.91 -16.20
C LYS A 91 -31.68 9.33 -16.15
N ASN A 92 -30.99 10.26 -15.48
CA ASN A 92 -31.48 11.62 -15.25
C ASN A 92 -31.49 12.50 -16.52
N LYS A 93 -30.61 12.24 -17.50
CA LYS A 93 -30.61 12.94 -18.80
C LYS A 93 -31.97 12.85 -19.51
N ASN A 94 -32.72 11.75 -19.31
CA ASN A 94 -34.05 11.56 -19.91
C ASN A 94 -35.15 12.39 -19.22
N TYR A 95 -34.90 12.94 -18.03
CA TYR A 95 -35.86 13.71 -17.23
C TYR A 95 -35.65 15.23 -17.31
N VAL A 96 -34.53 15.70 -17.87
CA VAL A 96 -34.28 17.14 -18.11
C VAL A 96 -34.72 17.49 -19.53
N ARG A 97 -35.97 17.92 -19.69
CA ARG A 97 -36.44 18.59 -20.92
C ARG A 97 -36.39 20.10 -20.68
N PHE A 98 -35.53 20.80 -21.41
CA PHE A 98 -35.64 22.25 -21.54
C PHE A 98 -36.81 22.52 -22.48
N ASN A 99 -37.96 22.92 -21.91
CA ASN A 99 -39.07 23.51 -22.65
C ASN A 99 -38.84 25.01 -22.79
#